data_AF-A0A3B9RU05-F1
#
_entry.id   AF-A0A3B9RU05-F1
#
_cell.length_a   1.000
_cell.length_b   1.000
_cell.length_c   1.000
_cell.angle_alpha   90.00
_cell.angle_beta   90.00
_cell.angle_gamma   90.00
#
_symmetry.space_group_name_H-M   'P 1'
#
loop_
_entity.id
_entity.type
_entity.pdbx_description
1 polymer ?
#
loop_
_entity_poly.entity_id
_entity_poly.type
_entity_poly.pdbx_seq_one_letter_code
_entity_poly.pdbx_strand_id
1 'polypeptide(L)' 'GGGSNAMGLFYPFMHDTSVAFYGVEAGGRGLDTFEHAASLLKGRTGVLHG' A
#
# COMPACT_ATOMS: atom_id res chain seq x y z
N GLY A 1 -1.42 5.19 2.48
CA GLY A 1 -1.81 6.28 1.55
C GLY A 1 -2.91 5.79 0.63
N GLY A 2 -3.41 6.60 -0.31
CA GLY A 2 -4.50 6.19 -1.21
C GLY A 2 -4.09 5.35 -2.44
N GLY A 3 -2.80 5.28 -2.74
CA GLY A 3 -2.26 4.39 -3.80
C GLY A 3 -2.16 4.99 -5.20
N SER A 4 -2.75 6.16 -5.49
CA SER A 4 -2.80 6.74 -6.85
C SER A 4 -1.43 6.95 -7.50
N ASN A 5 -0.46 7.54 -6.78
CA ASN A 5 0.90 7.74 -7.28
C ASN A 5 1.61 6.40 -7.54
N ALA A 6 1.54 5.47 -6.58
CA ALA A 6 2.19 4.16 -6.70
C ALA A 6 1.62 3.35 -7.88
N MET A 7 0.29 3.30 -8.01
CA MET A 7 -0.36 2.62 -9.15
C MET A 7 -0.02 3.28 -10.49
N GLY A 8 0.03 4.62 -10.53
CA GLY A 8 0.48 5.34 -11.72
C GLY A 8 1.91 4.96 -12.15
N LEU A 9 2.81 4.76 -11.18
CA LEU A 9 4.17 4.31 -11.43
C LEU A 9 4.25 2.81 -11.81
N PHE A 10 3.45 1.95 -11.19
CA PHE A 10 3.52 0.49 -11.41
C PHE A 10 2.87 0.07 -12.72
N TYR A 11 1.82 0.76 -13.17
CA TYR A 11 1.02 0.36 -14.32
C TYR A 11 1.83 0.11 -15.60
N PRO A 12 2.80 0.96 -16.01
CA PRO A 12 3.62 0.70 -17.20
C PRO A 12 4.46 -0.57 -17.14
N PHE A 13 4.76 -1.08 -15.95
CA PHE A 13 5.63 -2.23 -15.72
C PHE A 13 4.87 -3.50 -15.33
N MET A 14 3.54 -3.47 -15.26
CA MET A 14 2.74 -4.57 -14.68
C MET A 14 2.89 -5.93 -15.37
N HIS A 15 3.39 -5.94 -16.61
CA HIS A 15 3.68 -7.17 -17.38
C HIS A 15 5.18 -7.51 -17.46
N ASP A 16 6.05 -6.64 -16.96
CA ASP A 16 7.48 -6.90 -16.93
C ASP A 16 7.86 -7.64 -15.63
N THR A 17 7.88 -8.96 -15.72
CA THR A 17 8.21 -9.84 -14.57
C THR A 17 9.64 -9.67 -14.04
N SER A 18 10.52 -8.97 -14.75
CA SER A 18 11.86 -8.66 -14.27
C SER A 18 11.89 -7.47 -13.30
N VAL A 19 10.81 -6.67 -13.26
CA VAL A 19 10.70 -5.48 -12.42
C VAL A 19 9.94 -5.81 -11.13
N ALA A 20 10.61 -5.68 -9.99
CA ALA A 20 9.99 -5.87 -8.69
C ALA A 20 9.22 -4.62 -8.22
N PHE A 21 8.05 -4.81 -7.62
CA PHE A 21 7.22 -3.74 -7.08
C PHE A 21 7.33 -3.66 -5.57
N TYR A 22 7.60 -2.46 -5.05
CA TYR A 22 7.67 -2.18 -3.63
C TYR A 22 6.78 -1.00 -3.28
N GLY A 23 5.67 -1.27 -2.60
CA GLY A 23 4.82 -0.26 -1.99
C GLY A 23 5.16 -0.08 -0.52
N VAL A 24 5.19 1.16 -0.04
CA VAL A 24 5.48 1.48 1.37
C VAL A 24 4.27 2.18 1.98
N GLU A 25 3.77 1.63 3.09
CA GLU A 25 2.75 2.27 3.92
C GLU A 25 3.39 2.95 5.14
N ALA A 26 2.68 3.93 5.73
CA ALA A 26 3.21 4.67 6.87
C ALA A 26 3.12 3.84 8.16
N GLY A 27 4.27 3.45 8.71
CA GLY A 27 4.38 2.69 9.96
C GLY A 27 4.09 3.47 11.23
N GLY A 28 3.97 4.81 11.15
CA GLY A 28 3.65 5.67 12.28
C GLY A 28 4.58 5.47 13.48
N ARG A 29 4.02 5.22 14.67
CA ARG A 29 4.78 4.97 15.91
C ARG A 29 5.18 3.51 16.10
N GLY A 30 4.90 2.66 15.12
CA GLY A 30 5.28 1.25 15.11
C GLY A 30 4.09 0.35 14.79
N LEU A 31 4.38 -0.76 14.10
CA LEU A 31 3.37 -1.72 13.65
C LEU A 31 2.76 -2.56 14.79
N ASP A 32 3.38 -2.56 15.96
CA ASP A 32 2.86 -3.22 17.17
C ASP A 32 1.93 -2.30 17.97
N THR A 33 1.74 -1.06 17.53
CA THR A 33 0.79 -0.10 18.09
C THR A 33 -0.40 0.07 17.16
N PHE A 34 -1.43 0.78 17.61
CA PHE A 34 -2.55 1.21 16.75
C PHE A 34 -2.27 2.54 16.03
N GLU A 35 -1.12 3.16 16.27
CA GLU A 35 -0.78 4.49 15.76
C GLU A 35 0.01 4.38 14.44
N HIS A 36 -0.59 3.76 13.42
CA HIS A 36 -0.03 3.59 12.08
C HIS A 36 -1.09 3.77 10.99
N ALA A 37 -0.66 3.86 9.72
CA ALA A 37 -1.55 3.86 8.55
C ALA A 37 -1.19 2.75 7.54
N ALA A 38 -0.77 1.59 8.03
CA ALA A 38 -0.47 0.39 7.27
C ALA A 38 -1.74 -0.43 6.97
N SER A 39 -2.63 0.14 6.17
CA SER A 39 -3.95 -0.43 5.84
C SER A 39 -3.91 -1.79 5.15
N LEU A 40 -2.93 -2.04 4.29
CA LEU A 40 -2.77 -3.34 3.62
C LEU A 40 -2.14 -4.37 4.55
N LEU A 41 -1.13 -3.96 5.34
CA LEU A 41 -0.41 -4.90 6.21
C LEU A 41 -1.18 -5.30 7.48
N LYS A 42 -1.91 -4.36 8.10
CA LYS A 42 -2.57 -4.54 9.42
C LYS A 42 -4.08 -4.38 9.37
N GLY A 43 -4.64 -3.98 8.22
CA GLY A 43 -6.08 -3.84 8.05
C GLY A 43 -6.79 -5.14 7.70
N ARG A 44 -8.03 -5.02 7.26
CA ARG A 44 -8.86 -6.12 6.78
C ARG A 44 -9.69 -5.64 5.60
N THR A 45 -10.07 -6.56 4.72
CA THR A 45 -11.01 -6.28 3.63
C THR A 45 -12.34 -5.76 4.19
N GLY A 46 -12.92 -4.77 3.52
CA GLY A 46 -14.19 -4.15 3.89
C GLY A 46 -14.59 -3.07 2.89
N VAL A 47 -15.74 -2.44 3.14
CA VAL A 47 -16.25 -1.32 2.34
C VAL A 47 -16.01 -0.02 3.09
N LEU A 48 -15.30 0.92 2.45
CA LEU A 48 -15.00 2.25 2.98
C LEU A 48 -14.96 3.21 1.80
N HIS A 49 -15.70 4.32 1.89
CA HIS A 49 -15.87 5.32 0.83
C HIS A 49 -16.58 4.85 -0.46
N GLY A 50 -17.44 3.81 -0.36
CA GLY A 50 -18.36 3.39 -1.43
C GLY A 50 -17.89 2.17 -2.18
#